data_AF-A0A0R2NK64-F1
#
_entry.id   AF-A0A0R2NK64-F1
#
_cell.length_a   1.000
_cell.length_b   1.000
_cell.length_c   1.000
_cell.angle_alpha   90.00
_cell.angle_beta   90.00
_cell.angle_gamma   90.00
#
_symmetry.space_group_name_H-M   'P 1'
#
loop_
_entity.id
_entity.type
_entity.pdbx_description
1 polymer ?
#
loop_
_entity_poly.entity_id
_entity_poly.type
_entity_poly.pdbx_seq_one_letter_code
_entity_poly.pdbx_strand_id
1 'polypeptide(L)'
;MQRFLVKNSDNAAPMAKYMKNKFSFLGVKTPERKSAEKDLLQVSKEWDLSLLFSEIYAYYNQPEREYQYVAIDLLLKNEKRLSAADLENIYGLIDQKSWWDSVDALRKPISMVAAHS
;
A
#
# COMPACT_ATOMS: atom_id res chain seq x y z
N MET A 1 -2.57 10.46 -8.12
CA MET A 1 -1.70 10.13 -6.97
C MET A 1 -0.87 11.34 -6.55
N GLN A 2 -0.95 11.71 -5.27
CA GLN A 2 -0.13 12.75 -4.65
C GLN A 2 1.09 12.13 -3.95
N ARG A 3 2.28 12.75 -4.07
CA ARG A 3 3.45 12.37 -3.26
C ARG A 3 3.47 13.22 -1.99
N PHE A 4 3.17 12.62 -0.85
CA PHE A 4 3.07 13.30 0.45
C PHE A 4 4.11 12.85 1.49
N LEU A 5 4.85 11.76 1.21
CA LEU A 5 5.91 11.26 2.08
C LEU A 5 7.17 12.14 1.96
N VAL A 6 7.69 12.58 3.11
CA VAL A 6 8.92 13.39 3.19
C VAL A 6 10.12 12.47 3.33
N LYS A 7 11.08 12.59 2.40
CA LYS A 7 12.30 11.75 2.39
C LYS A 7 13.15 11.98 3.64
N ASN A 8 13.64 10.90 4.24
CA ASN A 8 14.65 10.88 5.27
C ASN A 8 15.85 10.02 4.82
N SER A 9 16.89 10.67 4.31
CA SER A 9 18.06 9.99 3.74
C SER A 9 18.83 9.13 4.76
N ASP A 10 18.82 9.49 6.04
CA ASP A 10 19.57 8.77 7.08
C ASP A 10 18.98 7.39 7.34
N ASN A 11 17.66 7.25 7.19
CA ASN A 11 16.95 5.98 7.36
C ASN A 11 16.88 5.14 6.07
N ALA A 12 16.94 5.79 4.90
CA ALA A 12 16.69 5.14 3.61
C ALA A 12 17.66 3.97 3.34
N ALA A 13 18.97 4.19 3.50
CA ALA A 13 19.98 3.16 3.24
C ALA A 13 19.89 1.97 4.22
N PRO A 14 19.76 2.16 5.55
CA PRO A 14 19.50 1.07 6.48
C PRO A 14 18.24 0.25 6.15
N MET A 15 17.14 0.91 5.77
CA MET A 15 15.88 0.22 5.42
C MET A 15 16.00 -0.59 4.12
N ALA A 16 16.65 -0.03 3.10
CA ALA A 16 16.95 -0.78 1.87
C ALA A 16 17.84 -1.99 2.15
N LYS A 17 18.87 -1.84 2.98
CA LYS A 17 19.78 -2.93 3.37
C LYS A 17 19.03 -4.04 4.12
N TYR A 18 18.09 -3.69 5.00
CA TYR A 18 17.23 -4.66 5.68
C TYR A 18 16.43 -5.50 4.67
N MET A 19 15.93 -4.88 3.59
CA MET A 19 15.29 -5.56 2.46
C MET A 19 16.27 -6.14 1.43
N LYS A 20 17.53 -6.42 1.83
CA LYS A 20 18.60 -6.95 0.97
C LYS A 20 18.80 -6.12 -0.32
N ASN A 21 18.57 -4.81 -0.23
CA ASN A 21 18.65 -3.85 -1.33
C ASN A 21 17.77 -4.19 -2.55
N LYS A 22 16.67 -4.94 -2.34
CA LYS A 22 15.71 -5.25 -3.42
C LYS A 22 14.81 -4.08 -3.78
N PHE A 23 14.64 -3.11 -2.88
CA PHE A 23 13.75 -1.97 -3.05
C PHE A 23 14.42 -0.69 -2.59
N SER A 24 14.06 0.41 -3.24
CA SER A 24 14.38 1.76 -2.78
C SER A 24 13.47 2.15 -1.62
N PHE A 25 13.96 3.04 -0.76
CA PHE A 25 13.19 3.59 0.35
C PHE A 25 13.35 5.11 0.40
N LEU A 26 12.30 5.81 0.80
CA LEU A 26 12.37 7.21 1.20
C LEU A 26 12.97 7.37 2.60
N GLY A 27 12.99 6.31 3.41
CA GLY A 27 13.45 6.33 4.80
C GLY A 27 12.35 6.70 5.80
N VAL A 28 11.08 6.59 5.40
CA VAL A 28 9.95 6.98 6.25
C VAL A 28 9.52 5.81 7.12
N LYS A 29 9.57 5.98 8.44
CA LYS A 29 9.21 4.92 9.38
C LYS A 29 7.69 4.74 9.42
N THR A 30 7.25 3.56 9.86
CA THR A 30 5.81 3.23 9.92
C THR A 30 4.95 4.28 10.65
N PRO A 31 5.33 4.82 11.83
CA PRO A 31 4.51 5.84 12.50
C PRO A 31 4.37 7.14 11.69
N GLU A 32 5.46 7.57 11.06
CA GLU A 32 5.50 8.78 10.21
C GLU A 32 4.65 8.57 8.95
N ARG A 33 4.79 7.42 8.29
CA ARG A 33 3.99 7.05 7.11
C ARG A 33 2.50 7.04 7.47
N LYS A 34 2.13 6.35 8.55
CA LYS A 34 0.73 6.26 9.02
C LYS A 34 0.13 7.62 9.38
N SER A 35 0.95 8.51 9.94
CA SER A 35 0.53 9.89 10.20
C SER A 35 0.27 10.63 8.89
N ALA A 36 1.19 10.51 7.93
CA ALA A 36 1.14 11.24 6.66
C ALA A 36 0.03 10.75 5.71
N GLU A 37 -0.28 9.44 5.71
CA GLU A 37 -1.34 8.86 4.85
C GLU A 37 -2.75 9.00 5.43
N LYS A 38 -2.88 9.44 6.69
CA LYS A 38 -4.15 9.42 7.43
C LYS A 38 -5.29 10.11 6.68
N ASP A 39 -5.06 11.31 6.16
CA ASP A 39 -6.10 12.10 5.49
C ASP A 39 -6.48 11.48 4.14
N LEU A 40 -5.48 11.00 3.38
CA LEU A 40 -5.69 10.25 2.15
C LEU A 40 -6.60 9.03 2.39
N LEU A 41 -6.30 8.25 3.43
CA LEU A 41 -7.07 7.07 3.79
C LEU A 41 -8.52 7.42 4.17
N GLN A 42 -8.75 8.54 4.85
CA GLN A 42 -10.13 8.95 5.17
C GLN A 42 -10.89 9.39 3.93
N VAL A 43 -10.29 10.24 3.09
CA VAL A 43 -10.90 10.72 1.85
C VAL A 43 -11.17 9.56 0.88
N SER A 44 -10.33 8.51 0.89
CA SER A 44 -10.50 7.36 0.01
C SER A 44 -11.83 6.60 0.17
N LYS A 45 -12.49 6.74 1.32
CA LYS A 45 -13.81 6.15 1.58
C LYS A 45 -14.93 6.78 0.77
N GLU A 46 -14.72 7.99 0.27
CA GLU A 46 -15.68 8.71 -0.56
C GLU A 46 -15.38 8.54 -2.06
N TRP A 47 -14.23 7.95 -2.41
CA TRP A 47 -13.90 7.64 -3.80
C TRP A 47 -14.81 6.52 -4.33
N ASP A 48 -15.17 6.62 -5.61
CA ASP A 48 -15.68 5.47 -6.34
C ASP A 48 -14.59 4.39 -6.48
N LEU A 49 -15.02 3.16 -6.77
CA LEU A 49 -14.11 2.02 -6.84
C LEU A 49 -13.08 2.14 -7.98
N SER A 50 -13.46 2.77 -9.10
CA SER A 50 -12.55 2.96 -10.23
C SER A 50 -11.38 3.87 -9.83
N LEU A 51 -11.67 5.00 -9.18
CA LEU A 51 -10.65 5.89 -8.66
C LEU A 51 -9.80 5.19 -7.59
N LEU A 52 -10.44 4.48 -6.64
CA LEU A 52 -9.73 3.75 -5.59
C LEU A 52 -8.69 2.77 -6.17
N PHE A 53 -9.09 1.92 -7.13
CA PHE A 53 -8.15 0.97 -7.73
C PHE A 53 -7.06 1.68 -8.53
N SER A 54 -7.40 2.73 -9.29
CA SER A 54 -6.39 3.51 -10.02
C SER A 54 -5.32 4.10 -9.09
N GLU A 55 -5.69 4.61 -7.92
CA GLU A 55 -4.76 5.16 -6.93
C GLU A 55 -3.94 4.05 -6.26
N ILE A 56 -4.56 2.92 -5.90
CA ILE A 56 -3.85 1.74 -5.37
C ILE A 56 -2.74 1.31 -6.34
N TYR A 57 -3.06 1.16 -7.63
CA TYR A 57 -2.06 0.81 -8.65
C TYR A 57 -0.99 1.90 -8.81
N ALA A 58 -1.36 3.18 -8.80
CA ALA A 58 -0.42 4.29 -8.94
C ALA A 58 0.59 4.33 -7.78
N TYR A 59 0.14 4.10 -6.54
CA TYR A 59 1.03 4.00 -5.37
C TYR A 59 1.86 2.72 -5.40
N TYR A 60 1.26 1.56 -5.71
CA TYR A 60 2.00 0.29 -5.74
C TYR A 60 3.11 0.29 -6.79
N ASN A 61 2.91 1.01 -7.89
CA ASN A 61 3.90 1.12 -8.95
C ASN A 61 5.05 2.10 -8.64
N GLN A 62 5.01 2.86 -7.54
CA GLN A 62 6.14 3.72 -7.15
C GLN A 62 7.41 2.91 -6.80
N PRO A 63 8.61 3.46 -7.03
CA PRO A 63 9.85 2.74 -6.77
C PRO A 63 10.15 2.56 -5.29
N GLU A 64 9.72 3.51 -4.44
CA GLU A 64 10.01 3.46 -3.01
C GLU A 64 9.00 2.61 -2.24
N ARG A 65 9.51 1.66 -1.45
CA ARG A 65 8.75 0.60 -0.79
C ARG A 65 7.62 1.12 0.09
N GLU A 66 7.76 2.33 0.63
CA GLU A 66 6.75 2.94 1.47
C GLU A 66 5.41 3.14 0.75
N TYR A 67 5.41 3.36 -0.57
CA TYR A 67 4.17 3.56 -1.32
C TYR A 67 3.41 2.27 -1.62
N GLN A 68 4.07 1.12 -1.70
CA GLN A 68 3.37 -0.18 -1.72
C GLN A 68 2.62 -0.38 -0.40
N TYR A 69 3.19 0.05 0.73
CA TYR A 69 2.46 0.01 2.00
C TYR A 69 1.26 0.97 1.99
N VAL A 70 1.41 2.19 1.45
CA VAL A 70 0.28 3.13 1.28
C VAL A 70 -0.84 2.49 0.45
N ALA A 71 -0.51 1.82 -0.65
CA ALA A 71 -1.47 1.12 -1.51
C ALA A 71 -2.21 0.00 -0.76
N ILE A 72 -1.49 -0.78 0.06
CA ILE A 72 -2.08 -1.84 0.89
C ILE A 72 -2.96 -1.25 2.01
N ASP A 73 -2.55 -0.15 2.62
CA ASP A 73 -3.32 0.55 3.65
C ASP A 73 -4.60 1.19 3.05
N LEU A 74 -4.57 1.67 1.80
CA LEU A 74 -5.75 2.11 1.04
C LEU A 74 -6.76 0.96 0.84
N LEU A 75 -6.26 -0.21 0.42
CA LEU A 75 -7.07 -1.39 0.24
C LEU A 75 -7.72 -1.81 1.57
N LEU A 76 -6.92 -1.91 2.64
CA LEU A 76 -7.40 -2.28 3.98
C LEU A 76 -8.42 -1.28 4.53
N LYS A 77 -8.27 0.01 4.24
CA LYS A 77 -9.21 1.04 4.70
C LYS A 77 -10.59 0.92 4.06
N ASN A 78 -10.65 0.37 2.85
CA ASN A 78 -11.87 0.26 2.04
C ASN A 78 -12.46 -1.15 1.99
N GLU A 79 -11.87 -2.13 2.69
CA GLU A 79 -12.27 -3.56 2.65
C GLU A 79 -13.78 -3.80 2.70
N LYS A 80 -14.51 -3.13 3.60
CA LYS A 80 -15.97 -3.30 3.77
C LYS A 80 -16.81 -2.91 2.57
N ARG A 81 -16.25 -2.14 1.63
CA ARG A 81 -16.92 -1.66 0.42
C ARG A 81 -16.60 -2.53 -0.79
N LEU A 82 -15.71 -3.50 -0.64
CA LEU A 82 -15.24 -4.39 -1.71
C LEU A 82 -15.96 -5.73 -1.62
N SER A 83 -16.13 -6.37 -2.77
CA SER A 83 -16.60 -7.73 -2.90
C SER A 83 -15.46 -8.68 -3.28
N ALA A 84 -15.69 -9.98 -3.17
CA ALA A 84 -14.74 -10.99 -3.64
C ALA A 84 -14.40 -10.84 -5.14
N ALA A 85 -15.35 -10.39 -5.97
CA ALA A 85 -15.10 -10.11 -7.39
C ALA A 85 -14.11 -8.96 -7.58
N ASP A 86 -14.14 -7.96 -6.70
CA ASP A 86 -13.20 -6.83 -6.77
C ASP A 86 -11.76 -7.25 -6.46
N LEU A 87 -11.55 -8.38 -5.77
CA LEU A 87 -10.22 -8.90 -5.45
C LEU A 87 -9.43 -9.32 -6.70
N GLU A 88 -10.10 -9.60 -7.81
CA GLU A 88 -9.43 -9.87 -9.10
C GLU A 88 -8.52 -8.70 -9.51
N ASN A 89 -8.89 -7.45 -9.14
CA ASN A 89 -8.10 -6.25 -9.40
C ASN A 89 -6.86 -6.12 -8.50
N ILE A 90 -6.63 -7.00 -7.52
CA ILE A 90 -5.46 -6.90 -6.64
C ILE A 90 -4.59 -8.15 -6.61
N TYR A 91 -5.08 -9.31 -7.11
CA TYR A 91 -4.26 -10.52 -7.15
C TYR A 91 -2.97 -10.31 -7.95
N GLY A 92 -3.02 -9.52 -9.03
CA GLY A 92 -1.81 -9.16 -9.79
C GLY A 92 -0.76 -8.39 -8.99
N LEU A 93 -1.12 -7.76 -7.86
CA LEU A 93 -0.14 -7.09 -6.98
C LEU A 93 0.68 -8.07 -6.15
N ILE A 94 0.21 -9.31 -5.92
CA ILE A 94 0.92 -10.30 -5.12
C ILE A 94 2.24 -10.71 -5.79
N ASP A 95 2.21 -10.84 -7.12
CA ASP A 95 3.36 -11.22 -7.94
C ASP A 95 4.27 -10.02 -8.27
N GLN A 96 3.74 -8.80 -8.20
CA GLN A 96 4.48 -7.58 -8.47
C GLN A 96 5.30 -7.13 -7.26
N LYS A 97 6.60 -6.85 -7.47
CA LYS A 97 7.49 -6.34 -6.40
C LYS A 97 7.39 -7.19 -5.13
N SER A 98 7.23 -8.51 -5.34
CA SER A 98 6.89 -9.46 -4.30
C SER A 98 8.06 -9.67 -3.33
N TRP A 99 7.75 -9.57 -2.05
CA TRP A 99 8.64 -9.90 -0.94
C TRP A 99 7.78 -10.19 0.29
N TRP A 100 8.36 -10.86 1.30
CA TRP A 100 7.59 -11.36 2.44
C TRP A 100 6.74 -10.27 3.12
N ASP A 101 7.25 -9.05 3.22
CA ASP A 101 6.57 -7.92 3.86
C ASP A 101 5.31 -7.46 3.12
N SER A 102 5.32 -7.41 1.78
CA SER A 102 4.11 -7.01 1.02
C SER A 102 3.10 -8.14 0.93
N VAL A 103 3.56 -9.39 0.78
CA VAL A 103 2.66 -10.56 0.72
C VAL A 103 1.94 -10.73 2.06
N ASP A 104 2.66 -10.61 3.18
CA ASP A 104 2.06 -10.67 4.51
C ASP A 104 1.10 -9.50 4.76
N ALA A 105 1.45 -8.29 4.31
CA ALA A 105 0.60 -7.12 4.45
C ALA A 105 -0.69 -7.21 3.60
N LEU A 106 -0.63 -7.77 2.38
CA LEU A 106 -1.78 -7.98 1.50
C LEU A 106 -2.74 -9.06 2.03
N ARG A 107 -2.24 -10.04 2.79
CA ARG A 107 -3.07 -11.13 3.34
C ARG A 107 -4.26 -10.60 4.13
N LYS A 108 -4.04 -9.60 4.99
CA LYS A 108 -5.09 -9.06 5.87
C LYS A 108 -6.28 -8.48 5.10
N PRO A 109 -6.12 -7.48 4.20
CA PRO A 109 -7.24 -6.95 3.44
C PRO A 109 -7.92 -8.01 2.58
N ILE A 110 -7.16 -8.89 1.91
CA ILE A 110 -7.74 -9.98 1.08
C ILE A 110 -8.65 -10.88 1.92
N SER A 111 -8.16 -11.32 3.09
CA SER A 111 -8.94 -12.19 3.98
C SER A 111 -10.17 -11.49 4.54
N MET A 112 -10.11 -10.19 4.83
CA MET A 112 -11.26 -9.45 5.33
C MET A 112 -12.37 -9.34 4.28
N VAL A 113 -12.01 -8.94 3.04
CA VAL A 113 -12.96 -8.86 1.93
C VAL A 113 -13.62 -10.21 1.66
N ALA A 114 -12.82 -11.28 1.63
CA ALA A 114 -13.33 -12.64 1.42
C ALA A 114 -14.24 -13.13 2.55
N ALA A 115 -14.11 -12.63 3.77
CA ALA A 115 -14.89 -13.07 4.93
C ALA A 115 -16.28 -12.45 5.03
N HIS A 116 -16.52 -11.33 4.36
CA HIS A 116 -17.82 -10.63 4.36
C HIS A 116 -18.45 -10.52 2.96
N SER A 117 -17.92 -11.26 1.98
CA SER A 117 -18.51 -11.41 0.64
C SER A 117 -19.49 -12.56 0.58
#